data_AF-A0A7W9AW31-F1
#
_entry.id   AF-A0A7W9AW31-F1
#
_cell.length_a   1.000
_cell.length_b   1.000
_cell.length_c   1.000
_cell.angle_alpha   90.00
_cell.angle_beta   90.00
_cell.angle_gamma   90.00
#
_symmetry.space_group_name_H-M   'P 1'
#
loop_
_entity.id
_entity.type
_entity.pdbx_description
1 polymer ?
#
loop_
_entity_poly.entity_id
_entity_poly.type
_entity_poly.pdbx_seq_one_letter_code
_entity_poly.pdbx_strand_id
1 'polypeptide(L)'
;MSGRGARGGIGAIAGVMILFSVSFAFARGPLPPFKDDYFAYPGILSSADKGDYKVIDYNEMRDINGRDAVPEKRVKDAYVSMKARAYQKDVTFQTSAGRVKAMTAGKREGAAFIVIYLHGRGGNRLQGMNDFTFGGNFNRVKNLAALNGGLYVTPDFRDFGATGEAQITGLIDALKASSSNAPLILSCGSQGGALCWRVASNAKAGSELAGLILLGSLWDDGFFKSPAFKRRVPVFFGHGSRDPVFAIDKQEGFYREIRKRAPGYPVQFRRFESGNHGTPIRMSDWREMLNWILASR
;
A
#
# COMPACT_ATOMS: atom_id res chain seq x y z
N MET A 1 79.16 -12.35 46.21
CA MET A 1 78.16 -11.76 47.13
C MET A 1 77.12 -11.09 46.26
N SER A 2 76.02 -11.78 46.00
CA SER A 2 74.69 -11.58 46.62
C SER A 2 73.93 -10.37 46.03
N GLY A 3 72.81 -10.66 45.38
CA GLY A 3 71.85 -9.67 44.92
C GLY A 3 70.86 -10.23 43.91
N ARG A 4 69.84 -10.97 44.40
CA ARG A 4 68.66 -11.41 43.62
C ARG A 4 67.63 -10.28 43.50
N GLY A 5 66.87 -10.29 42.40
CA GLY A 5 65.56 -9.65 42.25
C GLY A 5 65.46 -8.93 40.90
N ALA A 6 64.43 -9.05 40.06
CA ALA A 6 63.12 -9.68 40.19
C ALA A 6 62.58 -10.01 38.77
N ARG A 7 61.67 -10.98 38.71
CA ARG A 7 60.91 -11.37 37.51
C ARG A 7 59.84 -10.32 37.18
N GLY A 8 59.68 -10.00 35.90
CA GLY A 8 58.52 -9.29 35.36
C GLY A 8 58.23 -9.79 33.94
N GLY A 9 57.30 -10.74 33.80
CA GLY A 9 56.85 -11.25 32.51
C GLY A 9 55.95 -10.23 31.82
N ILE A 10 56.28 -9.87 30.58
CA ILE A 10 55.45 -9.05 29.72
C ILE A 10 54.42 -9.98 29.08
N GLY A 11 53.21 -10.01 29.64
CA GLY A 11 52.04 -10.61 29.00
C GLY A 11 51.51 -9.68 27.91
N ALA A 12 51.57 -10.11 26.66
CA ALA A 12 50.93 -9.43 25.55
C ALA A 12 49.40 -9.63 25.65
N ILE A 13 48.67 -8.56 25.96
CA ILE A 13 47.20 -8.54 25.90
C ILE A 13 46.82 -8.33 24.43
N ALA A 14 46.42 -9.40 23.76
CA ALA A 14 45.77 -9.33 22.45
C ALA A 14 44.33 -8.84 22.64
N GLY A 15 44.08 -7.56 22.34
CA GLY A 15 42.74 -6.99 22.32
C GLY A 15 41.93 -7.53 21.13
N VAL A 16 40.93 -8.36 21.41
CA VAL A 16 39.94 -8.77 20.41
C VAL A 16 38.96 -7.61 20.20
N MET A 17 39.10 -6.89 19.08
CA MET A 17 38.07 -5.96 18.62
C MET A 17 36.88 -6.77 18.07
N ILE A 18 35.82 -6.87 18.87
CA ILE A 18 34.52 -7.39 18.42
C ILE A 18 33.84 -6.26 17.63
N LEU A 19 33.94 -6.32 16.30
CA LEU A 19 33.12 -5.52 15.39
C LEU A 19 31.66 -5.96 15.53
N PHE A 20 30.87 -5.19 16.27
CA PHE A 20 29.42 -5.30 16.25
C PHE A 20 28.92 -4.81 14.88
N SER A 21 28.71 -5.75 13.96
CA SER A 21 27.96 -5.51 12.73
C SER A 21 26.51 -5.18 13.08
N VAL A 22 26.18 -3.90 13.14
CA VAL A 22 24.79 -3.45 13.24
C VAL A 22 24.12 -3.72 11.89
N SER A 23 23.54 -4.91 11.73
CA SER A 23 22.68 -5.22 10.60
C SER A 23 21.44 -4.36 10.70
N PHE A 24 21.43 -3.22 10.00
CA PHE A 24 20.20 -2.51 9.70
C PHE A 24 19.33 -3.45 8.87
N ALA A 25 18.35 -4.07 9.50
CA ALA A 25 17.32 -4.83 8.81
C ALA A 25 16.50 -3.84 7.98
N PHE A 26 16.93 -3.60 6.74
CA PHE A 26 16.09 -2.96 5.73
C PHE A 26 14.75 -3.68 5.71
N ALA A 27 13.66 -2.92 5.71
CA ALA A 27 12.30 -3.46 5.75
C ALA A 27 12.18 -4.64 4.78
N ARG A 28 11.82 -5.80 5.35
CA ARG A 28 12.09 -7.16 4.90
C ARG A 28 11.14 -7.60 3.77
N GLY A 29 11.03 -6.80 2.71
CA GLY A 29 10.18 -7.11 1.57
C GLY A 29 10.86 -6.85 0.23
N PRO A 30 10.26 -7.34 -0.86
CA PRO A 30 10.92 -7.41 -2.18
C PRO A 30 11.19 -6.05 -2.83
N LEU A 31 10.52 -4.98 -2.40
CA LEU A 31 10.73 -3.64 -2.96
C LEU A 31 11.80 -2.87 -2.16
N PRO A 32 12.86 -2.36 -2.81
CA PRO A 32 13.82 -1.40 -2.26
C PRO A 32 13.16 -0.12 -1.72
N PRO A 33 13.81 0.57 -0.76
CA PRO A 33 13.38 1.88 -0.26
C PRO A 33 13.32 2.95 -1.36
N PHE A 34 12.42 3.92 -1.23
CA PHE A 34 12.40 5.12 -2.09
C PHE A 34 11.79 6.34 -1.37
N LYS A 35 12.58 7.20 -0.72
CA LYS A 35 12.06 8.28 0.15
C LYS A 35 11.29 7.78 1.39
N ASP A 36 11.64 6.62 1.93
CA ASP A 36 10.95 6.02 3.08
C ASP A 36 10.83 6.96 4.27
N ASP A 37 11.88 7.74 4.59
CA ASP A 37 11.87 8.69 5.72
C ASP A 37 10.75 9.73 5.64
N TYR A 38 10.33 10.11 4.42
CA TYR A 38 9.22 11.05 4.21
C TYR A 38 7.84 10.40 4.35
N PHE A 39 7.74 9.09 4.17
CA PHE A 39 6.47 8.35 4.16
C PHE A 39 6.32 7.42 5.37
N ALA A 40 7.32 7.36 6.24
CA ALA A 40 7.27 6.64 7.50
C ALA A 40 6.13 7.19 8.38
N TYR A 41 5.51 6.30 9.15
CA TYR A 41 4.54 6.73 10.14
C TYR A 41 5.21 7.61 11.19
N PRO A 42 4.65 8.80 11.49
CA PRO A 42 5.27 9.75 12.41
C PRO A 42 5.32 9.23 13.85
N GLY A 43 4.43 8.31 14.20
CA GLY A 43 4.41 7.64 15.50
C GLY A 43 3.37 6.52 15.50
N ILE A 44 3.57 5.53 16.38
CA ILE A 44 2.61 4.46 16.65
C ILE A 44 2.13 4.67 18.09
N LEU A 45 0.87 5.10 18.24
CA LEU A 45 0.26 5.33 19.55
C LEU A 45 -0.03 4.02 20.28
N SER A 46 -0.45 2.99 19.53
CA SER A 46 -0.64 1.65 20.07
C SER A 46 -0.53 0.59 18.98
N SER A 47 -0.25 -0.64 19.40
CA SER A 47 -0.21 -1.80 18.53
C SER A 47 -0.90 -2.99 19.20
N ALA A 48 -1.66 -3.74 18.43
CA ALA A 48 -2.35 -4.94 18.84
C ALA A 48 -2.19 -6.03 17.78
N ASP A 49 -2.70 -7.22 18.06
CA ASP A 49 -2.77 -8.32 17.08
C ASP A 49 -1.41 -8.70 16.49
N LYS A 50 -0.35 -8.69 17.33
CA LYS A 50 1.04 -8.95 16.90
C LYS A 50 1.56 -7.97 15.84
N GLY A 51 1.06 -6.73 15.86
CA GLY A 51 1.47 -5.69 14.90
C GLY A 51 0.54 -5.53 13.71
N ASP A 52 -0.45 -6.41 13.54
CA ASP A 52 -1.40 -6.32 12.44
C ASP A 52 -2.33 -5.12 12.58
N TYR A 53 -2.70 -4.74 13.80
CA TYR A 53 -3.46 -3.53 14.08
C TYR A 53 -2.55 -2.49 14.72
N LYS A 54 -2.51 -1.28 14.14
CA LYS A 54 -1.77 -0.14 14.70
C LYS A 54 -2.64 1.13 14.69
N VAL A 55 -2.54 1.89 15.76
CA VAL A 55 -3.02 3.27 15.81
C VAL A 55 -1.83 4.19 15.54
N ILE A 56 -1.96 4.99 14.50
CA ILE A 56 -0.94 5.91 14.02
C ILE A 56 -1.23 7.29 14.57
N ASP A 57 -0.20 7.95 15.09
CA ASP A 57 -0.26 9.32 15.58
C ASP A 57 -0.41 10.30 14.41
N TYR A 58 -1.61 10.47 13.85
CA TYR A 58 -1.84 11.47 12.82
C TYR A 58 -2.12 12.85 13.45
N ASN A 59 -1.51 13.89 12.88
CA ASN A 59 -1.68 15.27 13.31
C ASN A 59 -1.78 16.20 12.09
N GLU A 60 -2.89 16.92 11.95
CA GLU A 60 -3.13 17.78 10.79
C GLU A 60 -2.07 18.87 10.59
N MET A 61 -1.65 19.54 11.67
CA MET A 61 -0.65 20.61 11.58
C MET A 61 0.70 20.10 11.07
N ARG A 62 1.10 18.88 11.46
CA ARG A 62 2.34 18.26 10.97
C ARG A 62 2.15 17.66 9.58
N ASP A 63 1.13 16.83 9.43
CA ASP A 63 0.97 15.91 8.32
C ASP A 63 0.27 16.54 7.11
N ILE A 64 -0.47 17.65 7.29
CA ILE A 64 -1.00 18.53 6.24
C ILE A 64 -0.20 19.82 6.18
N ASN A 65 -0.34 20.72 7.17
CA ASN A 65 0.21 22.07 7.08
C ASN A 65 1.75 22.07 7.03
N GLY A 66 2.40 21.14 7.75
CA GLY A 66 3.85 20.98 7.76
C GLY A 66 4.41 20.24 6.54
N ARG A 67 3.62 19.35 5.93
CA ARG A 67 4.01 18.55 4.76
C ARG A 67 3.73 19.26 3.44
N ASP A 68 2.68 20.06 3.38
CA ASP A 68 2.24 20.72 2.16
C ASP A 68 2.86 22.11 1.99
N ALA A 69 3.12 22.47 0.73
CA ALA A 69 3.42 23.84 0.35
C ALA A 69 2.12 24.66 0.21
N VAL A 70 1.04 24.00 -0.24
CA VAL A 70 -0.32 24.52 -0.21
C VAL A 70 -1.20 23.43 0.40
N PRO A 71 -1.75 23.63 1.62
CA PRO A 71 -2.53 22.61 2.32
C PRO A 71 -3.52 21.89 1.42
N GLU A 72 -3.46 20.55 1.44
CA GLU A 72 -4.30 19.60 0.69
C GLU A 72 -4.19 19.64 -0.84
N LYS A 73 -3.60 20.69 -1.41
CA LYS A 73 -3.50 20.91 -2.86
C LYS A 73 -2.14 20.53 -3.42
N ARG A 74 -1.06 20.81 -2.68
CA ARG A 74 0.31 20.60 -3.15
C ARG A 74 1.26 20.27 -2.00
N VAL A 75 1.81 19.07 -2.02
CA VAL A 75 2.92 18.69 -1.14
C VAL A 75 4.21 19.46 -1.46
N LYS A 76 5.08 19.65 -0.47
CA LYS A 76 6.46 20.14 -0.68
C LYS A 76 7.23 19.24 -1.65
N ASP A 77 8.10 19.84 -2.45
CA ASP A 77 8.82 19.14 -3.53
C ASP A 77 9.71 17.99 -3.02
N ALA A 78 10.16 18.05 -1.76
CA ALA A 78 10.92 16.98 -1.11
C ALA A 78 10.19 15.62 -1.09
N TYR A 79 8.85 15.60 -1.13
CA TYR A 79 8.05 14.37 -1.18
C TYR A 79 7.89 13.80 -2.59
N VAL A 80 8.32 14.51 -3.63
CA VAL A 80 8.00 14.20 -5.03
C VAL A 80 9.26 13.87 -5.82
N SER A 81 9.12 12.96 -6.79
CA SER A 81 10.10 12.71 -7.84
C SER A 81 9.37 12.59 -9.17
N MET A 82 9.76 13.41 -10.15
CA MET A 82 9.11 13.43 -11.46
C MET A 82 9.58 12.32 -12.40
N LYS A 83 10.59 11.53 -12.02
CA LYS A 83 11.21 10.49 -12.87
C LYS A 83 10.18 9.48 -13.40
N ALA A 84 9.18 9.12 -12.59
CA ALA A 84 8.12 8.19 -13.00
C ALA A 84 7.27 8.69 -14.19
N ARG A 85 7.25 10.00 -14.47
CA ARG A 85 6.51 10.55 -15.63
C ARG A 85 7.03 10.06 -16.97
N ALA A 86 8.33 9.73 -17.08
CA ALA A 86 8.91 9.16 -18.29
C ALA A 86 8.25 7.81 -18.67
N TYR A 87 7.71 7.11 -17.68
CA TYR A 87 7.04 5.81 -17.84
C TYR A 87 5.52 5.93 -17.76
N GLN A 88 4.98 7.16 -17.80
CA GLN A 88 3.55 7.40 -17.70
C GLN A 88 2.89 7.44 -19.09
N LYS A 89 1.77 6.75 -19.27
CA LYS A 89 0.99 6.76 -20.52
C LYS A 89 -0.51 6.80 -20.23
N ASP A 90 -1.25 7.60 -21.01
CA ASP A 90 -2.71 7.48 -21.14
C ASP A 90 -2.99 6.36 -22.15
N VAL A 91 -3.67 5.31 -21.73
CA VAL A 91 -3.86 4.07 -22.47
C VAL A 91 -5.34 3.75 -22.52
N THR A 92 -5.81 3.25 -23.66
CA THR A 92 -7.14 2.65 -23.74
C THR A 92 -7.01 1.14 -23.91
N PHE A 93 -7.39 0.39 -22.89
CA PHE A 93 -7.44 -1.06 -22.92
C PHE A 93 -8.70 -1.52 -23.66
N GLN A 94 -8.53 -2.47 -24.59
CA GLN A 94 -9.67 -3.20 -25.15
C GLN A 94 -10.00 -4.34 -24.19
N THR A 95 -11.23 -4.38 -23.73
CA THR A 95 -11.70 -5.43 -22.81
C THR A 95 -13.02 -6.00 -23.32
N SER A 96 -13.42 -7.16 -22.82
CA SER A 96 -14.72 -7.77 -23.13
C SER A 96 -15.91 -6.88 -22.71
N ALA A 97 -15.71 -5.99 -21.73
CA ALA A 97 -16.70 -5.01 -21.27
C ALA A 97 -16.57 -3.65 -21.98
N GLY A 98 -15.84 -3.60 -23.10
CA GLY A 98 -15.59 -2.40 -23.89
C GLY A 98 -14.30 -1.68 -23.53
N ARG A 99 -14.15 -0.46 -24.04
CA ARG A 99 -12.93 0.35 -23.90
C ARG A 99 -12.82 0.89 -22.48
N VAL A 100 -11.68 0.65 -21.84
CA VAL A 100 -11.34 1.20 -20.51
C VAL A 100 -10.15 2.14 -20.67
N LYS A 101 -10.37 3.45 -20.48
CA LYS A 101 -9.28 4.42 -20.42
C LYS A 101 -8.60 4.32 -19.06
N ALA A 102 -7.29 4.34 -19.04
CA ALA A 102 -6.52 4.29 -17.81
C ALA A 102 -5.20 5.03 -18.00
N MET A 103 -4.74 5.65 -16.92
CA MET A 103 -3.35 6.07 -16.86
C MET A 103 -2.52 4.91 -16.32
N THR A 104 -1.30 4.78 -16.82
CA THR A 104 -0.34 3.76 -16.40
C THR A 104 0.99 4.43 -16.05
N ALA A 105 1.74 3.87 -15.10
CA ALA A 105 3.12 4.23 -14.80
C ALA A 105 3.94 2.96 -14.51
N GLY A 106 5.04 2.77 -15.25
CA GLY A 106 5.94 1.61 -15.09
C GLY A 106 5.92 0.65 -16.28
N LYS A 107 6.20 -0.63 -16.03
CA LYS A 107 6.42 -1.65 -17.06
C LYS A 107 5.10 -2.30 -17.48
N ARG A 108 4.61 -2.04 -18.70
CA ARG A 108 3.29 -2.53 -19.18
C ARG A 108 3.26 -4.02 -19.56
N GLU A 109 4.41 -4.59 -19.95
CA GLU A 109 4.54 -5.98 -20.38
C GLU A 109 5.58 -6.71 -19.51
N GLY A 110 5.24 -7.90 -19.04
CA GLY A 110 6.09 -8.66 -18.11
C GLY A 110 6.42 -7.89 -16.83
N ALA A 111 5.42 -7.23 -16.23
CA ALA A 111 5.55 -6.52 -14.97
C ALA A 111 5.88 -7.48 -13.82
N ALA A 112 6.71 -7.05 -12.87
CA ALA A 112 7.03 -7.82 -11.67
C ALA A 112 5.86 -7.87 -10.67
N PHE A 113 5.00 -6.86 -10.68
CA PHE A 113 3.75 -6.75 -9.93
C PHE A 113 2.89 -5.65 -10.55
N ILE A 114 1.59 -5.68 -10.26
CA ILE A 114 0.59 -4.74 -10.76
C ILE A 114 -0.18 -4.18 -9.57
N VAL A 115 -0.35 -2.87 -9.53
CA VAL A 115 -1.21 -2.17 -8.57
C VAL A 115 -2.24 -1.38 -9.36
N ILE A 116 -3.51 -1.72 -9.19
CA ILE A 116 -4.62 -0.94 -9.74
C ILE A 116 -5.19 -0.10 -8.60
N TYR A 117 -5.33 1.22 -8.81
CA TYR A 117 -6.01 2.11 -7.88
C TYR A 117 -7.37 2.54 -8.44
N LEU A 118 -8.44 2.14 -7.75
CA LEU A 118 -9.81 2.55 -8.04
C LEU A 118 -10.17 3.76 -7.19
N HIS A 119 -10.50 4.84 -7.88
CA HIS A 119 -10.86 6.11 -7.24
C HIS A 119 -12.22 6.04 -6.54
N GLY A 120 -12.44 7.00 -5.63
CA GLY A 120 -13.73 7.19 -4.97
C GLY A 120 -14.74 7.96 -5.82
N ARG A 121 -15.88 8.30 -5.21
CA ARG A 121 -16.92 9.15 -5.80
C ARG A 121 -16.34 10.48 -6.27
N GLY A 122 -16.67 10.89 -7.50
CA GLY A 122 -16.18 12.14 -8.10
C GLY A 122 -14.73 12.09 -8.60
N GLY A 123 -14.05 10.95 -8.47
CA GLY A 123 -12.73 10.72 -9.05
C GLY A 123 -12.78 10.28 -10.52
N ASN A 124 -11.60 10.10 -11.10
CA ASN A 124 -11.37 9.54 -12.43
C ASN A 124 -9.94 8.98 -12.52
N ARG A 125 -9.54 8.48 -13.70
CA ARG A 125 -8.18 7.95 -13.96
C ARG A 125 -7.03 8.90 -13.63
N LEU A 126 -7.27 10.21 -13.55
CA LEU A 126 -6.23 11.20 -13.25
C LEU A 126 -5.99 11.40 -11.76
N GLN A 127 -6.96 11.08 -10.88
CA GLN A 127 -6.83 11.33 -9.44
C GLN A 127 -5.62 10.60 -8.87
N GLY A 128 -5.51 9.30 -9.12
CA GLY A 128 -4.39 8.48 -8.65
C GLY A 128 -3.06 8.76 -9.35
N MET A 129 -3.04 9.65 -10.35
CA MET A 129 -1.82 10.04 -11.06
C MET A 129 -1.30 11.42 -10.64
N ASN A 130 -2.05 12.17 -9.84
CA ASN A 130 -1.64 13.49 -9.42
C ASN A 130 -0.43 13.40 -8.49
N ASP A 131 0.68 14.03 -8.90
CA ASP A 131 1.96 13.95 -8.20
C ASP A 131 1.96 14.67 -6.84
N PHE A 132 1.05 15.64 -6.66
CA PHE A 132 1.17 16.62 -5.57
C PHE A 132 0.08 16.50 -4.51
N THR A 133 -1.09 15.97 -4.86
CA THR A 133 -2.19 15.80 -3.91
C THR A 133 -1.93 14.63 -2.97
N PHE A 134 -2.70 14.57 -1.88
CA PHE A 134 -2.57 13.52 -0.86
C PHE A 134 -1.12 13.34 -0.37
N GLY A 135 -0.42 14.46 -0.12
CA GLY A 135 0.96 14.45 0.36
C GLY A 135 1.98 13.83 -0.62
N GLY A 136 1.63 13.68 -1.91
CA GLY A 136 2.49 13.01 -2.88
C GLY A 136 2.46 11.48 -2.81
N ASN A 137 1.47 10.89 -2.13
CA ASN A 137 1.40 9.44 -1.96
C ASN A 137 1.13 8.70 -3.29
N PHE A 138 0.46 9.34 -4.23
CA PHE A 138 0.35 8.83 -5.60
C PHE A 138 1.67 8.91 -6.37
N ASN A 139 2.47 9.97 -6.17
CA ASN A 139 3.82 10.02 -6.72
C ASN A 139 4.70 8.87 -6.19
N ARG A 140 4.56 8.56 -4.89
CA ARG A 140 5.28 7.50 -4.22
C ARG A 140 5.06 6.13 -4.86
N VAL A 141 3.80 5.71 -5.02
CA VAL A 141 3.48 4.41 -5.65
C VAL A 141 3.90 4.34 -7.12
N LYS A 142 3.77 5.45 -7.87
CA LYS A 142 4.28 5.51 -9.26
C LYS A 142 5.77 5.26 -9.35
N ASN A 143 6.57 5.89 -8.48
CA ASN A 143 8.01 5.67 -8.45
C ASN A 143 8.36 4.26 -7.97
N LEU A 144 7.65 3.71 -6.96
CA LEU A 144 7.84 2.32 -6.53
C LEU A 144 7.58 1.32 -7.67
N ALA A 145 6.52 1.51 -8.45
CA ALA A 145 6.25 0.69 -9.63
C ALA A 145 7.35 0.84 -10.69
N ALA A 146 7.64 2.08 -11.12
CA ALA A 146 8.58 2.35 -12.20
C ALA A 146 10.01 1.87 -11.90
N LEU A 147 10.48 2.02 -10.65
CA LEU A 147 11.84 1.62 -10.26
C LEU A 147 12.01 0.11 -10.11
N ASN A 148 10.93 -0.63 -9.90
CA ASN A 148 10.98 -2.05 -9.52
C ASN A 148 10.33 -2.96 -10.58
N GLY A 149 10.24 -2.48 -11.81
CA GLY A 149 9.64 -3.23 -12.92
C GLY A 149 8.16 -3.55 -12.73
N GLY A 150 7.48 -2.86 -11.81
CA GLY A 150 6.04 -2.99 -11.59
C GLY A 150 5.23 -2.08 -12.50
N LEU A 151 3.91 -2.22 -12.40
CA LEU A 151 2.94 -1.43 -13.14
C LEU A 151 1.90 -0.84 -12.19
N TYR A 152 1.78 0.48 -12.18
CA TYR A 152 0.70 1.18 -11.49
C TYR A 152 -0.35 1.65 -12.50
N VAL A 153 -1.62 1.38 -12.25
CA VAL A 153 -2.74 1.65 -13.16
C VAL A 153 -3.86 2.37 -12.42
N THR A 154 -4.40 3.42 -13.02
CA THR A 154 -5.59 4.13 -12.52
C THR A 154 -6.61 4.21 -13.65
N PRO A 155 -7.72 3.44 -13.59
CA PRO A 155 -8.70 3.40 -14.67
C PRO A 155 -9.84 4.41 -14.48
N ASP A 156 -10.48 4.75 -15.58
CA ASP A 156 -11.86 5.24 -15.59
C ASP A 156 -12.81 4.04 -15.54
N PHE A 157 -13.96 4.24 -14.90
CA PHE A 157 -15.08 3.30 -14.92
C PHE A 157 -16.38 4.06 -14.80
N ARG A 158 -17.47 3.47 -15.29
CA ARG A 158 -18.75 4.17 -15.45
C ARG A 158 -19.53 4.31 -14.14
N ASP A 159 -19.48 3.30 -13.29
CA ASP A 159 -20.22 3.26 -12.03
C ASP A 159 -19.49 2.36 -11.00
N PHE A 160 -20.01 2.30 -9.79
CA PHE A 160 -19.55 1.39 -8.73
C PHE A 160 -20.36 0.09 -8.67
N GLY A 161 -21.13 -0.19 -9.73
CA GLY A 161 -22.04 -1.33 -9.85
C GLY A 161 -21.52 -2.38 -10.83
N ALA A 162 -22.44 -3.09 -11.47
CA ALA A 162 -22.12 -4.21 -12.37
C ALA A 162 -21.34 -3.76 -13.63
N THR A 163 -21.60 -2.55 -14.15
CA THR A 163 -20.83 -2.07 -15.30
C THR A 163 -19.37 -1.83 -14.91
N GLY A 164 -19.14 -1.07 -13.83
CA GLY A 164 -17.79 -0.81 -13.36
C GLY A 164 -17.06 -2.10 -13.04
N GLU A 165 -17.73 -3.06 -12.41
CA GLU A 165 -17.19 -4.39 -12.16
C GLU A 165 -16.74 -5.07 -13.46
N ALA A 166 -17.59 -5.12 -14.48
CA ALA A 166 -17.25 -5.71 -15.77
C ALA A 166 -16.04 -5.01 -16.43
N GLN A 167 -15.96 -3.68 -16.33
CA GLN A 167 -14.82 -2.90 -16.85
C GLN A 167 -13.52 -3.21 -16.09
N ILE A 168 -13.56 -3.31 -14.77
CA ILE A 168 -12.37 -3.61 -13.96
C ILE A 168 -11.94 -5.07 -14.14
N THR A 169 -12.87 -6.03 -14.21
CA THR A 169 -12.53 -7.43 -14.49
C THR A 169 -11.93 -7.61 -15.88
N GLY A 170 -12.49 -6.93 -16.90
CA GLY A 170 -11.92 -6.89 -18.24
C GLY A 170 -10.54 -6.22 -18.31
N LEU A 171 -10.30 -5.18 -17.50
CA LEU A 171 -8.98 -4.56 -17.36
C LEU A 171 -7.98 -5.52 -16.71
N ILE A 172 -8.37 -6.21 -15.64
CA ILE A 172 -7.56 -7.25 -14.99
C ILE A 172 -7.15 -8.31 -16.02
N ASP A 173 -8.09 -8.79 -16.83
CA ASP A 173 -7.82 -9.77 -17.89
C ASP A 173 -6.76 -9.26 -18.89
N ALA A 174 -6.90 -8.02 -19.39
CA ALA A 174 -5.96 -7.44 -20.33
C ALA A 174 -4.54 -7.26 -19.73
N LEU A 175 -4.48 -6.85 -18.46
CA LEU A 175 -3.22 -6.69 -17.74
C LEU A 175 -2.54 -8.04 -17.47
N LYS A 176 -3.31 -9.05 -17.06
CA LYS A 176 -2.82 -10.42 -16.85
C LYS A 176 -2.38 -11.07 -18.15
N ALA A 177 -3.03 -10.81 -19.28
CA ALA A 177 -2.56 -11.28 -20.59
C ALA A 177 -1.16 -10.72 -20.94
N SER A 178 -0.88 -9.47 -20.55
CA SER A 178 0.43 -8.83 -20.80
C SER A 178 1.48 -9.15 -19.72
N SER A 179 1.08 -9.72 -18.59
CA SER A 179 1.92 -9.96 -17.40
C SER A 179 1.35 -11.14 -16.57
N SER A 180 1.37 -12.34 -17.15
CA SER A 180 0.67 -13.53 -16.62
C SER A 180 1.06 -13.92 -15.19
N ASN A 181 2.33 -13.78 -14.84
CA ASN A 181 2.85 -14.17 -13.53
C ASN A 181 2.80 -13.04 -12.49
N ALA A 182 2.40 -11.83 -12.88
CA ALA A 182 2.45 -10.68 -11.99
C ALA A 182 1.41 -10.80 -10.84
N PRO A 183 1.82 -10.60 -9.57
CA PRO A 183 0.90 -10.26 -8.50
C PRO A 183 0.05 -9.07 -8.87
N LEU A 184 -1.28 -9.20 -8.75
CA LEU A 184 -2.19 -8.08 -8.97
C LEU A 184 -2.82 -7.64 -7.64
N ILE A 185 -2.46 -6.44 -7.20
CA ILE A 185 -3.01 -5.79 -6.02
C ILE A 185 -4.07 -4.80 -6.48
N LEU A 186 -5.26 -4.89 -5.89
CA LEU A 186 -6.32 -3.90 -6.09
C LEU A 186 -6.37 -2.98 -4.87
N SER A 187 -6.23 -1.69 -5.10
CA SER A 187 -6.30 -0.64 -4.08
C SER A 187 -7.49 0.26 -4.35
N CYS A 188 -8.24 0.62 -3.32
CA CYS A 188 -9.52 1.30 -3.47
C CYS A 188 -9.65 2.43 -2.45
N GLY A 189 -9.88 3.65 -2.95
CA GLY A 189 -10.22 4.80 -2.12
C GLY A 189 -11.73 4.98 -2.00
N SER A 190 -12.24 5.24 -0.80
CA SER A 190 -13.65 5.59 -0.59
C SER A 190 -14.62 4.62 -1.28
N GLN A 191 -15.60 5.12 -2.05
CA GLN A 191 -16.59 4.33 -2.78
C GLN A 191 -15.99 3.34 -3.80
N GLY A 192 -14.72 3.51 -4.22
CA GLY A 192 -13.99 2.54 -5.04
C GLY A 192 -13.95 1.14 -4.41
N GLY A 193 -14.08 1.04 -3.08
CA GLY A 193 -14.14 -0.25 -2.38
C GLY A 193 -15.30 -1.14 -2.81
N ALA A 194 -16.42 -0.56 -3.26
CA ALA A 194 -17.54 -1.34 -3.79
C ALA A 194 -17.10 -2.18 -4.99
N LEU A 195 -16.22 -1.64 -5.86
CA LEU A 195 -15.63 -2.39 -6.96
C LEU A 195 -14.58 -3.39 -6.47
N CYS A 196 -13.77 -3.06 -5.45
CA CYS A 196 -12.87 -4.04 -4.82
C CYS A 196 -13.63 -5.28 -4.34
N TRP A 197 -14.73 -5.10 -3.62
CA TRP A 197 -15.52 -6.21 -3.07
C TRP A 197 -16.24 -7.03 -4.14
N ARG A 198 -16.75 -6.35 -5.17
CA ARG A 198 -17.31 -7.02 -6.35
C ARG A 198 -16.28 -7.87 -7.08
N VAL A 199 -15.10 -7.31 -7.38
CA VAL A 199 -14.00 -8.05 -8.01
C VAL A 199 -13.54 -9.21 -7.13
N ALA A 200 -13.43 -9.02 -5.82
CA ALA A 200 -13.10 -10.09 -4.87
C ALA A 200 -14.11 -11.25 -4.91
N SER A 201 -15.38 -10.94 -5.15
CA SER A 201 -16.50 -11.89 -5.28
C SER A 201 -16.60 -12.56 -6.65
N ASN A 202 -16.02 -11.95 -7.70
CA ASN A 202 -15.99 -12.50 -9.04
C ASN A 202 -15.14 -13.78 -9.11
N ALA A 203 -15.67 -14.86 -9.68
CA ALA A 203 -15.03 -16.17 -9.72
C ALA A 203 -13.64 -16.16 -10.39
N LYS A 204 -13.51 -15.44 -11.52
CA LYS A 204 -12.27 -15.35 -12.27
C LYS A 204 -11.35 -14.29 -11.67
N ALA A 205 -11.81 -13.04 -11.62
CA ALA A 205 -10.95 -11.92 -11.22
C ALA A 205 -10.54 -11.99 -9.74
N GLY A 206 -11.41 -12.46 -8.85
CA GLY A 206 -11.08 -12.68 -7.43
C GLY A 206 -10.00 -13.75 -7.22
N SER A 207 -9.88 -14.70 -8.15
CA SER A 207 -8.83 -15.72 -8.14
C SER A 207 -7.47 -15.18 -8.62
N GLU A 208 -7.45 -14.07 -9.35
CA GLU A 208 -6.22 -13.40 -9.81
C GLU A 208 -5.62 -12.44 -8.76
N LEU A 209 -6.42 -12.06 -7.74
CA LEU A 209 -5.98 -11.10 -6.74
C LEU A 209 -4.84 -11.66 -5.88
N ALA A 210 -3.79 -10.84 -5.74
CA ALA A 210 -2.68 -11.00 -4.82
C ALA A 210 -2.90 -10.28 -3.49
N GLY A 211 -3.72 -9.23 -3.48
CA GLY A 211 -4.02 -8.47 -2.28
C GLY A 211 -5.03 -7.36 -2.52
N LEU A 212 -5.64 -6.89 -1.44
CA LEU A 212 -6.59 -5.80 -1.39
C LEU A 212 -6.06 -4.70 -0.46
N ILE A 213 -6.14 -3.44 -0.89
CA ILE A 213 -5.82 -2.27 -0.07
C ILE A 213 -7.03 -1.34 -0.03
N LEU A 214 -7.55 -1.06 1.14
CA LEU A 214 -8.74 -0.24 1.35
C LEU A 214 -8.35 1.03 2.10
N LEU A 215 -8.55 2.19 1.45
CA LEU A 215 -8.10 3.50 1.94
C LEU A 215 -9.32 4.39 2.20
N GLY A 216 -9.72 4.51 3.48
CA GLY A 216 -10.93 5.26 3.87
C GLY A 216 -12.16 4.73 3.14
N SER A 217 -12.27 3.40 3.03
CA SER A 217 -13.22 2.71 2.16
C SER A 217 -14.23 1.90 2.98
N LEU A 218 -15.31 1.47 2.35
CA LEU A 218 -16.39 0.71 2.98
C LEU A 218 -16.03 -0.76 3.21
N TRP A 219 -16.79 -1.41 4.10
CA TRP A 219 -16.82 -2.86 4.30
C TRP A 219 -17.92 -3.52 3.46
N ASP A 220 -17.85 -4.84 3.30
CA ASP A 220 -18.88 -5.66 2.65
C ASP A 220 -18.83 -7.10 3.19
N ASP A 221 -19.88 -7.51 3.90
CA ASP A 221 -19.97 -8.86 4.50
C ASP A 221 -20.07 -9.98 3.44
N GLY A 222 -20.43 -9.63 2.19
CA GLY A 222 -20.35 -10.53 1.05
C GLY A 222 -18.94 -11.07 0.81
N PHE A 223 -17.91 -10.33 1.25
CA PHE A 223 -16.52 -10.76 1.20
C PHE A 223 -16.32 -12.14 1.83
N PHE A 224 -16.99 -12.48 2.93
CA PHE A 224 -16.83 -13.76 3.63
C PHE A 224 -17.22 -14.99 2.79
N LYS A 225 -18.00 -14.80 1.70
CA LYS A 225 -18.40 -15.86 0.77
C LYS A 225 -17.58 -15.86 -0.52
N SER A 226 -16.74 -14.83 -0.72
CA SER A 226 -16.03 -14.57 -1.96
C SER A 226 -14.91 -15.58 -2.24
N PRO A 227 -14.56 -15.81 -3.53
CA PRO A 227 -13.33 -16.53 -3.91
C PRO A 227 -12.07 -15.97 -3.25
N ALA A 228 -11.95 -14.64 -3.16
CA ALA A 228 -10.79 -14.00 -2.55
C ALA A 228 -10.66 -14.33 -1.04
N PHE A 229 -11.76 -14.36 -0.29
CA PHE A 229 -11.75 -14.75 1.11
C PHE A 229 -11.37 -16.22 1.30
N LYS A 230 -11.94 -17.12 0.48
CA LYS A 230 -11.59 -18.55 0.49
C LYS A 230 -10.10 -18.77 0.21
N ARG A 231 -9.52 -17.99 -0.69
CA ARG A 231 -8.08 -17.99 -1.02
C ARG A 231 -7.21 -17.24 0.00
N ARG A 232 -7.81 -16.64 1.04
CA ARG A 232 -7.11 -15.85 2.05
C ARG A 232 -6.27 -14.71 1.44
N VAL A 233 -6.82 -14.04 0.43
CA VAL A 233 -6.17 -12.88 -0.21
C VAL A 233 -5.84 -11.83 0.88
N PRO A 234 -4.59 -11.40 1.04
CA PRO A 234 -4.20 -10.37 2.01
C PRO A 234 -5.04 -9.09 1.89
N VAL A 235 -5.51 -8.57 3.02
CA VAL A 235 -6.30 -7.32 3.08
C VAL A 235 -5.62 -6.30 4.00
N PHE A 236 -5.33 -5.12 3.47
CA PHE A 236 -4.79 -3.99 4.22
C PHE A 236 -5.82 -2.87 4.33
N PHE A 237 -6.08 -2.40 5.54
CA PHE A 237 -6.96 -1.27 5.81
C PHE A 237 -6.16 -0.06 6.30
N GLY A 238 -6.42 1.10 5.70
CA GLY A 238 -6.11 2.40 6.28
C GLY A 238 -7.41 3.15 6.53
N HIS A 239 -7.62 3.68 7.74
CA HIS A 239 -8.87 4.37 8.09
C HIS A 239 -8.65 5.53 9.06
N GLY A 240 -9.36 6.65 8.89
CA GLY A 240 -9.32 7.78 9.83
C GLY A 240 -10.28 7.54 11.00
N SER A 241 -9.87 7.85 12.24
CA SER A 241 -10.75 7.67 13.40
C SER A 241 -11.92 8.67 13.46
N ARG A 242 -11.85 9.77 12.70
CA ARG A 242 -12.90 10.78 12.54
C ARG A 242 -13.47 10.83 11.12
N ASP A 243 -13.45 9.70 10.41
CA ASP A 243 -14.07 9.61 9.08
C ASP A 243 -15.60 9.83 9.18
N PRO A 244 -16.16 10.91 8.60
CA PRO A 244 -17.59 11.21 8.68
C PRO A 244 -18.43 10.42 7.66
N VAL A 245 -17.80 9.72 6.72
CA VAL A 245 -18.47 8.98 5.65
C VAL A 245 -18.60 7.51 6.03
N PHE A 246 -17.51 6.91 6.49
CA PHE A 246 -17.47 5.51 6.93
C PHE A 246 -16.98 5.45 8.36
N ALA A 247 -17.90 5.23 9.29
CA ALA A 247 -17.60 5.25 10.71
C ALA A 247 -16.55 4.18 11.09
N ILE A 248 -15.57 4.59 11.91
CA ILE A 248 -14.42 3.76 12.28
C ILE A 248 -14.83 2.46 13.00
N ASP A 249 -15.86 2.50 13.84
CA ASP A 249 -16.38 1.36 14.58
C ASP A 249 -16.83 0.23 13.65
N LYS A 250 -17.44 0.58 12.52
CA LYS A 250 -17.87 -0.39 11.50
C LYS A 250 -16.69 -1.02 10.79
N GLN A 251 -15.70 -0.21 10.39
CA GLN A 251 -14.52 -0.71 9.69
C GLN A 251 -13.66 -1.60 10.60
N GLU A 252 -13.48 -1.21 11.87
CA GLU A 252 -12.81 -2.02 12.88
C GLU A 252 -13.60 -3.30 13.18
N GLY A 253 -14.93 -3.21 13.28
CA GLY A 253 -15.81 -4.35 13.43
C GLY A 253 -15.62 -5.39 12.33
N PHE A 254 -15.55 -4.93 11.06
CA PHE A 254 -15.30 -5.81 9.92
C PHE A 254 -13.90 -6.47 9.98
N TYR A 255 -12.86 -5.73 10.33
CA TYR A 255 -11.52 -6.28 10.58
C TYR A 255 -11.52 -7.37 11.66
N ARG A 256 -12.21 -7.12 12.78
CA ARG A 256 -12.35 -8.09 13.88
C ARG A 256 -13.11 -9.34 13.40
N GLU A 257 -14.15 -9.15 12.61
CA GLU A 257 -14.95 -10.26 12.08
C GLU A 257 -14.17 -11.14 11.09
N ILE A 258 -13.31 -10.56 10.23
CA ILE A 258 -12.36 -11.34 9.40
C ILE A 258 -11.52 -12.27 10.26
N ARG A 259 -10.88 -11.73 11.31
CA ARG A 259 -9.98 -12.50 12.19
C ARG A 259 -10.73 -13.57 12.98
N LYS A 260 -11.95 -13.28 13.40
CA LYS A 260 -12.82 -14.23 14.13
C LYS A 260 -13.26 -15.38 13.23
N ARG A 261 -13.72 -15.09 12.01
CA ARG A 261 -14.21 -16.12 11.06
C ARG A 261 -13.09 -16.99 10.50
N ALA A 262 -11.91 -16.41 10.30
CA ALA A 262 -10.76 -17.12 9.78
C ALA A 262 -9.52 -16.80 10.62
N PRO A 263 -9.26 -17.57 11.69
CA PRO A 263 -8.03 -17.43 12.45
C PRO A 263 -6.78 -17.46 11.55
N GLY A 264 -5.85 -16.53 11.81
CA GLY A 264 -4.63 -16.35 11.03
C GLY A 264 -4.82 -15.75 9.63
N TYR A 265 -6.01 -15.21 9.30
CA TYR A 265 -6.21 -14.56 8.00
C TYR A 265 -5.21 -13.39 7.84
N PRO A 266 -4.55 -13.23 6.69
CA PRO A 266 -3.60 -12.14 6.47
C PRO A 266 -4.36 -10.81 6.35
N VAL A 267 -4.55 -10.13 7.47
CA VAL A 267 -5.26 -8.85 7.52
C VAL A 267 -4.53 -7.87 8.41
N GLN A 268 -4.32 -6.64 7.91
CA GLN A 268 -3.71 -5.55 8.67
C GLN A 268 -4.59 -4.30 8.66
N PHE A 269 -4.46 -3.51 9.72
CA PHE A 269 -5.21 -2.28 9.94
C PHE A 269 -4.29 -1.17 10.44
N ARG A 270 -4.43 0.01 9.84
CA ARG A 270 -3.80 1.26 10.28
C ARG A 270 -4.90 2.28 10.53
N ARG A 271 -5.16 2.57 11.80
CA ARG A 271 -6.05 3.65 12.21
C ARG A 271 -5.24 4.92 12.33
N PHE A 272 -5.58 5.95 11.56
CA PHE A 272 -4.99 7.28 11.71
C PHE A 272 -5.80 8.05 12.75
N GLU A 273 -5.23 8.21 13.95
CA GLU A 273 -5.91 8.89 15.05
C GLU A 273 -6.19 10.35 14.71
N SER A 274 -7.40 10.83 14.98
CA SER A 274 -7.91 12.14 14.54
C SER A 274 -8.01 12.33 13.00
N GLY A 275 -7.65 11.32 12.20
CA GLY A 275 -7.70 11.37 10.74
C GLY A 275 -9.13 11.43 10.19
N ASN A 276 -9.30 12.13 9.06
CA ASN A 276 -10.55 12.22 8.30
C ASN A 276 -10.63 11.15 7.18
N HIS A 277 -11.66 11.25 6.34
CA HIS A 277 -11.92 10.33 5.22
C HIS A 277 -10.75 10.21 4.22
N GLY A 278 -10.08 11.31 3.88
CA GLY A 278 -8.97 11.33 2.92
C GLY A 278 -7.61 10.96 3.52
N THR A 279 -7.52 10.90 4.86
CA THR A 279 -6.25 10.68 5.58
C THR A 279 -5.56 9.37 5.18
N PRO A 280 -6.25 8.22 5.01
CA PRO A 280 -5.60 6.99 4.60
C PRO A 280 -4.92 7.05 3.23
N ILE A 281 -5.51 7.75 2.27
CA ILE A 281 -4.89 7.93 0.94
C ILE A 281 -3.60 8.74 1.07
N ARG A 282 -3.59 9.73 1.96
CA ARG A 282 -2.44 10.61 2.22
C ARG A 282 -1.31 9.93 2.99
N MET A 283 -1.66 9.09 3.96
CA MET A 283 -0.74 8.68 5.03
C MET A 283 -0.32 7.22 4.99
N SER A 284 -1.01 6.33 4.25
CA SER A 284 -0.59 4.93 4.17
C SER A 284 0.75 4.78 3.47
N ASP A 285 1.66 3.98 4.06
CA ASP A 285 2.95 3.69 3.46
C ASP A 285 2.79 2.61 2.37
N TRP A 286 2.89 3.03 1.10
CA TRP A 286 2.82 2.11 -0.04
C TRP A 286 3.87 1.02 -0.01
N ARG A 287 5.08 1.31 0.46
CA ARG A 287 6.14 0.29 0.49
C ARG A 287 5.83 -0.74 1.55
N GLU A 288 5.38 -0.35 2.74
CA GLU A 288 4.91 -1.29 3.77
C GLU A 288 3.80 -2.20 3.21
N MET A 289 2.72 -1.60 2.68
CA MET A 289 1.57 -2.33 2.18
C MET A 289 1.95 -3.33 1.08
N LEU A 290 2.72 -2.88 0.08
CA LEU A 290 3.11 -3.73 -1.04
C LEU A 290 4.08 -4.83 -0.60
N ASN A 291 5.08 -4.53 0.22
CA ASN A 291 6.02 -5.53 0.71
C ASN A 291 5.32 -6.60 1.54
N TRP A 292 4.41 -6.20 2.43
CA TRP A 292 3.64 -7.13 3.24
C TRP A 292 2.76 -8.04 2.37
N ILE A 293 2.01 -7.48 1.41
CA ILE A 293 1.18 -8.27 0.50
C ILE A 293 2.03 -9.24 -0.32
N LEU A 294 3.12 -8.77 -0.92
CA LEU A 294 3.96 -9.58 -1.79
C LEU A 294 4.69 -10.71 -1.03
N ALA A 295 5.00 -10.51 0.25
CA ALA A 295 5.58 -11.54 1.12
C ALA A 295 4.55 -12.52 1.70
N SER A 296 3.26 -12.18 1.66
CA SER A 296 2.16 -13.00 2.21
C SER A 296 1.49 -13.90 1.16
N ARG A 297 2.00 -13.93 -0.08
CA ARG A 297 1.48 -14.76 -1.17
C ARG A 297 1.94 -16.20 -1.07
#